data_AF-A0A2M8Z0W0-F1
#
_entry.id   AF-A0A2M8Z0W0-F1
#
_cell.length_a   1.000
_cell.length_b   1.000
_cell.length_c   1.000
_cell.angle_alpha   90.00
_cell.angle_beta   90.00
_cell.angle_gamma   90.00
#
_symmetry.space_group_name_H-M   'P 1'
#
loop_
_entity.id
_entity.type
_entity.pdbx_description
1 polymer ?
#
loop_
_entity_poly.entity_id
_entity_poly.type
_entity_poly.pdbx_seq_one_letter_code
_entity_poly.pdbx_strand_id
1 'polypeptide(L)'
;MAEGIEVFENTFRHQIQADGKIKVQDNFFKKKFGREEGEWPVEAGRYRLLWMPACSHVHGWVFTEDPDEKDPVLGIHYLKEIYDRDTPDGDYKERPTVPILADTTTGKGVNNDHFWIPVYFETFWKPYHKEGAPELYPAELRKLQEDSHE
;
A
#
# COMPACT_ATOMS: atom_id res chain seq x y z
N MET A 1 -23.64 -7.87 -16.08
CA MET A 1 -23.13 -6.87 -17.04
C MET A 1 -23.32 -5.44 -16.53
N ALA A 2 -24.47 -5.07 -15.95
CA ALA A 2 -24.69 -3.72 -15.40
C ALA A 2 -23.74 -3.36 -14.24
N GLU A 3 -23.55 -4.29 -13.28
CA GLU A 3 -22.73 -4.08 -12.08
C GLU A 3 -21.24 -3.81 -12.39
N GLY A 4 -20.65 -4.54 -13.34
CA GLY A 4 -19.25 -4.31 -13.73
C GLY A 4 -19.01 -2.98 -14.45
N ILE A 5 -20.01 -2.48 -15.18
CA ILE A 5 -19.94 -1.14 -15.80
C ILE A 5 -20.04 -0.08 -14.71
N GLU A 6 -21.00 -0.20 -13.81
CA GLU A 6 -21.16 0.75 -12.70
C GLU A 6 -19.92 0.84 -11.82
N VAL A 7 -19.31 -0.29 -11.50
CA VAL A 7 -18.05 -0.38 -10.76
C VAL A 7 -16.91 0.29 -11.53
N PHE A 8 -16.79 0.07 -12.84
CA PHE A 8 -15.80 0.77 -13.66
C PHE A 8 -16.03 2.29 -13.68
N GLU A 9 -17.28 2.72 -13.86
CA GLU A 9 -17.67 4.12 -13.94
C GLU A 9 -17.37 4.85 -12.63
N ASN A 10 -17.69 4.23 -11.49
CA ASN A 10 -17.47 4.81 -10.17
C ASN A 10 -15.98 4.89 -9.78
N THR A 11 -15.15 3.95 -10.24
CA THR A 11 -13.75 3.83 -9.80
C THR A 11 -12.73 4.40 -10.78
N PHE A 12 -13.02 4.45 -12.09
CA PHE A 12 -12.02 4.85 -13.10
C PHE A 12 -12.38 6.11 -13.87
N ARG A 13 -13.67 6.44 -14.02
CA ARG A 13 -14.08 7.55 -14.89
C ARG A 13 -13.43 8.86 -14.51
N HIS A 14 -13.32 9.14 -13.21
CA HIS A 14 -12.75 10.40 -12.72
C HIS A 14 -11.23 10.52 -13.00
N GLN A 15 -10.54 9.43 -13.35
CA GLN A 15 -9.13 9.45 -13.74
C GLN A 15 -8.96 9.87 -15.21
N ILE A 16 -9.97 9.64 -16.06
CA ILE A 16 -9.92 10.01 -17.49
C ILE A 16 -10.48 11.42 -17.65
N GLN A 17 -9.59 12.38 -17.88
CA GLN A 17 -9.96 13.78 -18.06
C GLN A 17 -10.59 14.02 -19.45
N ALA A 18 -11.39 15.08 -19.57
CA ALA A 18 -12.05 15.43 -20.84
C ALA A 18 -11.07 15.73 -21.99
N ASP A 19 -9.83 16.10 -21.66
CA ASP A 19 -8.74 16.34 -22.62
C ASP A 19 -7.97 15.05 -23.01
N GLY A 20 -8.43 13.89 -22.52
CA GLY A 20 -7.80 12.58 -22.76
C GLY A 20 -6.62 12.27 -21.84
N LYS A 21 -6.23 13.15 -20.91
CA LYS A 21 -5.19 12.85 -19.93
C LYS A 21 -5.70 11.86 -18.88
N ILE A 22 -4.78 11.01 -18.40
CA ILE A 22 -5.03 10.14 -17.25
C ILE A 22 -4.41 10.82 -16.03
N LYS A 23 -5.26 11.19 -15.06
CA LYS A 23 -4.82 11.64 -13.74
C LYS A 23 -4.71 10.43 -12.83
N VAL A 24 -3.48 10.03 -12.52
CA VAL A 24 -3.22 8.96 -11.57
C VAL A 24 -3.61 9.42 -10.17
N GLN A 25 -4.28 8.55 -9.43
CA GLN A 25 -4.63 8.79 -8.03
C GLN A 25 -3.40 8.92 -7.13
N ASP A 26 -3.57 9.60 -6.01
CA ASP A 26 -2.57 9.68 -4.94
C ASP A 26 -2.56 8.42 -4.06
N ASN A 27 -1.44 8.18 -3.36
CA ASN A 27 -1.39 7.17 -2.30
C ASN A 27 -2.33 7.55 -1.14
N PHE A 28 -3.12 6.59 -0.65
CA PHE A 28 -4.05 6.81 0.45
C PHE A 28 -3.37 6.72 1.82
N PHE A 29 -2.42 5.78 1.95
CA PHE A 29 -1.66 5.54 3.16
C PHE A 29 -0.24 6.08 2.99
N LYS A 30 0.00 7.31 3.48
CA LYS A 30 1.30 8.01 3.36
C LYS A 30 2.02 8.19 4.71
N LYS A 31 1.45 7.68 5.81
CA LYS A 31 2.01 7.87 7.16
C LYS A 31 3.37 7.16 7.25
N LYS A 32 4.38 7.88 7.76
CA LYS A 32 5.77 7.42 7.81
C LYS A 32 5.99 6.40 8.93
N PHE A 33 7.01 5.57 8.76
CA PHE A 33 7.60 4.83 9.88
C PHE A 33 8.65 5.67 10.57
N GLY A 34 8.74 5.56 11.90
CA GLY A 34 9.82 6.18 12.63
C GLY A 34 9.65 6.14 14.14
N ARG A 35 10.13 7.19 14.81
CA ARG A 35 10.24 7.29 16.28
C ARG A 35 9.49 8.49 16.84
N GLU A 36 8.94 9.33 15.98
CA GLU A 36 8.22 10.52 16.40
C GLU A 36 6.76 10.18 16.72
N GLU A 37 6.13 11.05 17.53
CA GLU A 37 4.72 10.91 17.85
C GLU A 37 3.88 11.05 16.58
N GLY A 38 2.98 10.10 16.34
CA GLY A 38 2.17 10.09 15.12
C GLY A 38 2.86 9.46 13.92
N GLU A 39 3.97 8.75 14.08
CA GLU A 39 4.51 7.81 13.08
C GLU A 39 4.07 6.37 13.37
N TRP A 40 4.34 5.45 12.45
CA TRP A 40 4.19 4.01 12.73
C TRP A 40 5.46 3.46 13.40
N PRO A 41 5.34 2.76 14.55
CA PRO A 41 6.50 2.23 15.26
C PRO A 41 7.13 1.07 14.50
N VAL A 42 8.44 0.91 14.61
CA VAL A 42 9.19 -0.15 13.91
C VAL A 42 9.26 -1.40 14.79
N GLU A 43 8.31 -2.31 14.61
CA GLU A 43 8.12 -3.49 15.47
C GLU A 43 8.15 -4.78 14.65
N ALA A 44 9.07 -5.70 15.00
CA ALA A 44 9.13 -7.00 14.36
C ALA A 44 7.83 -7.79 14.52
N GLY A 45 7.36 -8.42 13.44
CA GLY A 45 6.16 -9.27 13.45
C GLY A 45 4.83 -8.51 13.41
N ARG A 46 4.83 -7.17 13.47
CA ARG A 46 3.60 -6.37 13.49
C ARG A 46 3.03 -6.05 12.11
N TYR A 47 3.86 -5.98 11.08
CA TYR A 47 3.42 -5.52 9.77
C TYR A 47 3.43 -6.64 8.75
N ARG A 48 2.43 -6.64 7.88
CA ARG A 48 2.29 -7.57 6.76
C ARG A 48 2.36 -6.79 5.45
N LEU A 49 3.32 -7.13 4.60
CA LEU A 49 3.40 -6.62 3.24
C LEU A 49 2.45 -7.44 2.35
N LEU A 50 1.48 -6.77 1.76
CA LEU A 50 0.65 -7.32 0.69
C LEU A 50 1.21 -6.82 -0.64
N TRP A 51 1.55 -7.77 -1.50
CA TRP A 51 2.10 -7.54 -2.83
C TRP A 51 1.60 -8.62 -3.78
N MET A 52 1.51 -8.30 -5.07
CA MET A 52 1.18 -9.26 -6.11
C MET A 52 1.96 -8.99 -7.40
N PRO A 53 2.23 -10.02 -8.21
CA PRO A 53 2.93 -9.87 -9.49
C PRO A 53 2.15 -9.13 -10.57
N ALA A 54 0.81 -9.06 -10.49
CA ALA A 54 -0.03 -8.26 -11.39
C ALA A 54 -1.35 -7.82 -10.73
N CYS A 55 -1.62 -6.51 -10.65
CA CYS A 55 -2.84 -5.94 -10.08
C CYS A 55 -3.90 -5.72 -11.16
N SER A 56 -4.92 -6.59 -11.23
CA SER A 56 -5.86 -6.59 -12.37
C SER A 56 -7.28 -6.08 -12.07
N HIS A 57 -7.75 -5.96 -10.82
CA HIS A 57 -9.20 -5.85 -10.55
C HIS A 57 -9.63 -4.60 -9.77
N VAL A 58 -10.91 -4.24 -9.97
CA VAL A 58 -11.54 -3.03 -9.41
C VAL A 58 -11.71 -3.08 -7.88
N HIS A 59 -11.93 -4.27 -7.32
CA HIS A 59 -11.93 -4.50 -5.86
C HIS A 59 -10.53 -4.81 -5.31
N GLY A 60 -9.50 -4.73 -6.15
CA GLY A 60 -8.15 -5.16 -5.81
C GLY A 60 -7.97 -6.68 -5.85
N TRP A 61 -7.00 -7.17 -5.08
CA TRP A 61 -6.64 -8.58 -5.02
C TRP A 61 -7.56 -9.39 -4.11
N VAL A 62 -7.76 -10.66 -4.49
CA VAL A 62 -8.45 -11.69 -3.69
C VAL A 62 -7.45 -12.76 -3.34
N PHE A 63 -7.50 -13.25 -2.11
CA PHE A 63 -6.63 -14.28 -1.57
C PHE A 63 -7.08 -15.67 -2.03
N THR A 64 -7.22 -15.89 -3.34
CA THR A 64 -7.80 -17.11 -3.92
C THR A 64 -7.01 -18.38 -3.62
N GLU A 65 -5.75 -18.26 -3.23
CA GLU A 65 -4.88 -19.38 -2.87
C GLU A 65 -5.01 -19.78 -1.38
N ASP A 66 -5.68 -18.95 -0.57
CA ASP A 66 -5.84 -19.17 0.86
C ASP A 66 -7.22 -19.80 1.21
N PRO A 67 -7.33 -20.52 2.34
CA PRO A 67 -8.59 -21.05 2.83
C PRO A 67 -9.67 -19.97 2.96
N ASP A 68 -10.90 -20.30 2.55
CA ASP A 68 -12.04 -19.38 2.51
C ASP A 68 -11.79 -18.10 1.68
N GLU A 69 -10.78 -18.12 0.81
CA GLU A 69 -10.35 -17.00 -0.04
C GLU A 69 -9.98 -15.75 0.78
N LYS A 70 -9.42 -15.92 1.97
CA LYS A 70 -9.09 -14.84 2.91
C LYS A 70 -7.62 -14.81 3.29
N ASP A 71 -7.09 -13.62 3.47
CA ASP A 71 -5.76 -13.45 4.05
C ASP A 71 -5.71 -14.12 5.44
N PRO A 72 -4.79 -15.05 5.69
CA PRO A 72 -4.78 -15.84 6.91
C PRO A 72 -4.44 -15.03 8.17
N VAL A 73 -3.94 -13.80 8.02
CA VAL A 73 -3.55 -12.93 9.14
C VAL A 73 -4.59 -11.84 9.36
N LEU A 74 -5.02 -11.17 8.29
CA LEU A 74 -5.90 -10.00 8.32
C LEU A 74 -7.38 -10.37 8.19
N GLY A 75 -7.68 -11.59 7.75
CA GLY A 75 -9.05 -12.10 7.58
C GLY A 75 -9.86 -11.41 6.48
N ILE A 76 -9.21 -10.62 5.62
CA ILE A 76 -9.84 -9.90 4.51
C ILE A 76 -9.99 -10.82 3.30
N HIS A 77 -11.09 -10.65 2.58
CA HIS A 77 -11.36 -11.34 1.32
C HIS A 77 -10.89 -10.50 0.12
N TYR A 78 -11.10 -9.18 0.16
CA TYR A 78 -10.61 -8.22 -0.82
C TYR A 78 -9.61 -7.22 -0.23
N LEU A 79 -8.60 -6.83 -1.02
CA LEU A 79 -7.68 -5.75 -0.64
C LEU A 79 -8.42 -4.43 -0.32
N LYS A 80 -9.54 -4.14 -1.01
CA LYS A 80 -10.37 -2.95 -0.76
C LYS A 80 -10.82 -2.84 0.70
N GLU A 81 -11.01 -3.94 1.41
CA GLU A 81 -11.44 -3.93 2.82
C GLU A 81 -10.46 -3.19 3.74
N ILE A 82 -9.16 -3.15 3.40
CA ILE A 82 -8.18 -2.35 4.16
C ILE A 82 -8.46 -0.85 3.97
N TYR A 83 -8.79 -0.43 2.75
CA TYR A 83 -9.08 0.95 2.41
C TYR A 83 -10.44 1.39 2.97
N ASP A 84 -11.44 0.52 2.90
CA ASP A 84 -12.78 0.78 3.42
C ASP A 84 -12.75 1.04 4.93
N ARG A 85 -11.93 0.30 5.70
CA ARG A 85 -11.79 0.50 7.15
C ARG A 85 -11.32 1.89 7.57
N ASP A 86 -10.51 2.54 6.72
CA ASP A 86 -9.95 3.86 6.99
C ASP A 86 -10.62 4.97 6.16
N THR A 87 -11.65 4.63 5.39
CA THR A 87 -12.51 5.60 4.69
C THR A 87 -13.70 5.97 5.60
N PRO A 88 -13.99 7.27 5.83
CA PRO A 88 -15.00 7.70 6.80
C PRO A 88 -16.42 7.12 6.62
N ASP A 89 -16.85 6.88 5.39
CA ASP A 89 -18.15 6.31 5.04
C ASP A 89 -18.09 4.79 4.79
N GLY A 90 -16.91 4.18 4.97
CA GLY A 90 -16.69 2.76 4.75
C GLY A 90 -16.65 2.35 3.27
N ASP A 91 -16.60 3.30 2.33
CA ASP A 91 -16.64 2.98 0.91
C ASP A 91 -15.59 3.75 0.10
N TYR A 92 -14.38 3.20 0.07
CA TYR A 92 -13.28 3.73 -0.72
C TYR A 92 -13.61 3.69 -2.22
N LYS A 93 -13.67 4.87 -2.85
CA LYS A 93 -14.08 5.03 -4.25
C LYS A 93 -12.95 4.88 -5.26
N GLU A 94 -11.72 5.06 -4.81
CA GLU A 94 -10.50 5.00 -5.62
C GLU A 94 -10.00 3.55 -5.73
N ARG A 95 -8.94 3.31 -6.51
CA ARG A 95 -8.42 1.94 -6.68
C ARG A 95 -7.59 1.50 -5.47
N PRO A 96 -7.87 0.35 -4.84
CA PRO A 96 -6.95 -0.21 -3.86
C PRO A 96 -5.66 -0.66 -4.57
N THR A 97 -4.48 -0.26 -4.06
CA THR A 97 -3.19 -0.49 -4.72
C THR A 97 -2.26 -1.37 -3.89
N VAL A 98 -1.34 -2.04 -4.59
CA VAL A 98 -0.17 -2.70 -4.00
C VAL A 98 1.11 -2.02 -4.48
N PRO A 99 2.25 -2.15 -3.79
CA PRO A 99 2.40 -2.75 -2.46
C PRO A 99 1.65 -1.96 -1.38
N ILE A 100 1.21 -2.65 -0.33
CA ILE A 100 0.68 -2.02 0.87
C ILE A 100 1.17 -2.78 2.11
N LEU A 101 1.64 -2.03 3.10
CA LEU A 101 1.87 -2.53 4.45
C LEU A 101 0.59 -2.39 5.25
N ALA A 102 0.20 -3.44 5.96
CA ALA A 102 -0.92 -3.46 6.90
C ALA A 102 -0.42 -3.80 8.31
N ASP A 103 -1.01 -3.17 9.33
CA ASP A 103 -0.78 -3.49 10.73
C ASP A 103 -1.61 -4.73 11.10
N THR A 104 -0.96 -5.81 11.51
CA THR A 104 -1.62 -7.08 11.83
C THR A 104 -2.40 -7.02 13.14
N THR A 105 -2.10 -6.05 14.00
CA THR A 105 -2.79 -5.90 15.29
C THR A 105 -4.13 -5.18 15.15
N THR A 106 -4.23 -4.25 14.20
CA THR A 106 -5.43 -3.41 13.99
C THR A 106 -6.17 -3.73 12.69
N GLY A 107 -5.52 -4.42 11.76
CA GLY A 107 -6.03 -4.67 10.41
C GLY A 107 -6.04 -3.44 9.50
N LYS A 108 -5.40 -2.33 9.91
CA LYS A 108 -5.39 -1.06 9.18
C LYS A 108 -4.29 -0.98 8.14
N GLY A 109 -4.52 -0.17 7.11
CA GLY A 109 -3.50 0.18 6.14
C GLY A 109 -2.48 1.14 6.76
N VAL A 110 -1.20 0.86 6.54
CA VAL A 110 -0.10 1.59 7.17
C VAL A 110 0.57 2.51 6.17
N ASN A 111 0.99 1.95 5.04
CA ASN A 111 1.68 2.68 3.99
C ASN A 111 1.52 1.95 2.64
N ASN A 112 1.10 2.66 1.59
CA ASN A 112 1.03 2.13 0.22
C ASN A 112 1.93 2.92 -0.75
N ASP A 113 2.89 3.68 -0.20
CA ASP A 113 3.85 4.45 -0.95
C ASP A 113 5.01 3.55 -1.41
N HIS A 114 4.88 3.00 -2.61
CA HIS A 114 5.86 2.11 -3.21
C HIS A 114 7.28 2.69 -3.28
N PHE A 115 7.42 4.02 -3.29
CA PHE A 115 8.71 4.69 -3.31
C PHE A 115 9.34 4.73 -1.91
N TRP A 116 8.56 5.12 -0.89
CA TRP A 116 9.08 5.27 0.47
C TRP A 116 9.19 3.96 1.25
N ILE A 117 8.40 2.93 0.93
CA ILE A 117 8.45 1.63 1.61
C ILE A 117 9.87 1.02 1.60
N PRO A 118 10.57 0.88 0.45
CA PRO A 118 11.96 0.40 0.42
C PRO A 118 12.91 1.28 1.24
N VAL A 119 12.73 2.60 1.22
CA VAL A 119 13.57 3.53 1.99
C VAL A 119 13.39 3.28 3.49
N TYR A 120 12.17 3.04 3.98
CA TYR A 120 11.95 2.69 5.38
C TYR A 120 12.61 1.38 5.76
N PHE A 121 12.58 0.38 4.87
CA PHE A 121 13.27 -0.89 5.11
C PHE A 121 14.79 -0.67 5.28
N GLU A 122 15.42 0.08 4.37
CA GLU A 122 16.87 0.33 4.43
C GLU A 122 17.30 1.22 5.62
N THR A 123 16.41 2.06 6.15
CA THR A 123 16.77 3.03 7.19
C THR A 123 16.29 2.61 8.58
N PHE A 124 14.99 2.47 8.77
CA PHE A 124 14.37 2.23 10.07
C PHE A 124 14.38 0.76 10.47
N TRP A 125 14.29 -0.15 9.51
CA TRP A 125 14.32 -1.59 9.75
C TRP A 125 15.73 -2.19 9.75
N LYS A 126 16.76 -1.37 9.54
CA LYS A 126 18.17 -1.75 9.58
C LYS A 126 18.58 -2.61 10.79
N PRO A 127 18.09 -2.37 12.03
CA PRO A 127 18.40 -3.24 13.17
C PRO A 127 17.94 -4.71 13.02
N TYR A 128 17.00 -4.98 12.12
CA TYR A 128 16.47 -6.31 11.83
C TYR A 128 17.12 -6.96 10.59
N HIS A 129 18.05 -6.28 9.93
CA HIS A 129 18.76 -6.84 8.78
C HIS A 129 19.69 -7.97 9.23
N LYS A 130 19.83 -8.99 8.38
CA LYS A 130 20.81 -10.05 8.59
C LYS A 130 22.24 -9.50 8.48
N GLU A 131 23.17 -10.12 9.19
CA GLU A 131 24.59 -9.83 9.03
C GLU A 131 25.00 -10.01 7.56
N GLY A 132 25.71 -9.02 7.02
CA GLY A 132 26.15 -9.00 5.62
C GLY A 132 25.11 -8.54 4.59
N ALA A 133 23.92 -8.08 5.01
CA ALA A 133 22.98 -7.45 4.10
C ALA A 133 23.61 -6.20 3.42
N PRO A 134 23.43 -6.02 2.10
CA PRO A 134 23.99 -4.87 1.39
C PRO A 134 23.34 -3.56 1.86
N GLU A 135 24.09 -2.46 1.82
CA GLU A 135 23.55 -1.11 2.03
C GLU A 135 23.01 -0.59 0.70
N LEU A 136 21.68 -0.53 0.54
CA LEU A 136 21.07 -0.07 -0.72
C LEU A 136 20.74 1.43 -0.72
N TYR A 137 20.71 2.06 0.47
CA TYR A 137 20.36 3.48 0.64
C TYR A 137 21.37 4.25 1.53
N PRO A 138 22.64 4.33 1.10
CA PRO A 138 23.72 4.94 1.87
C PRO A 138 23.50 6.45 2.06
N ALA A 139 23.86 6.96 3.25
CA ALA A 139 23.55 8.33 3.67
C ALA A 139 24.08 9.40 2.70
N GLU A 140 25.25 9.18 2.11
CA GLU A 140 25.91 10.08 1.17
C GLU A 140 25.20 10.20 -0.19
N LEU A 141 24.38 9.22 -0.60
CA LEU A 141 23.68 9.24 -1.89
C LEU A 141 22.19 9.62 -1.79
N ARG A 142 21.65 9.73 -0.58
CA ARG A 142 20.19 9.92 -0.37
C ARG A 142 19.64 11.14 -1.09
N LYS A 143 20.32 12.28 -0.96
CA LYS A 143 19.87 13.53 -1.59
C LYS A 143 19.79 13.41 -3.11
N LEU A 144 20.78 12.77 -3.74
CA LEU A 144 20.77 12.54 -5.19
C LEU A 144 19.64 11.60 -5.60
N GLN A 145 19.34 10.60 -4.78
CA GLN A 145 18.25 9.66 -5.03
C GLN A 145 16.89 10.34 -4.86
N GLU A 146 16.65 11.07 -3.76
CA GLU A 146 15.41 11.80 -3.50
C GLU A 146 15.10 12.83 -4.59
N ASP A 147 16.09 13.65 -4.98
CA ASP A 147 15.94 14.68 -6.03
C ASP A 147 15.64 14.07 -7.42
N SER A 148 15.95 12.79 -7.65
CA SER A 148 15.69 12.12 -8.95
C SER A 148 14.25 11.62 -9.12
N HIS A 149 13.43 11.74 -8.07
CA HIS A 149 12.06 11.23 -8.02
C HIS A 149 10.99 12.33 -7.88
N GLU A 150 11.39 13.61 -7.91
CA GLU A 150 10.51 14.78 -8.09
C GLU A 150 10.31 15.14 -9.58
#